data_AF-A0A840DL68-F1
#
_entry.id   AF-A0A840DL68-F1
#
_cell.length_a   1.000
_cell.length_b   1.000
_cell.length_c   1.000
_cell.angle_alpha   90.00
_cell.angle_beta   90.00
_cell.angle_gamma   90.00
#
_symmetry.space_group_name_H-M   'P 1'
#
loop_
_entity.id
_entity.type
_entity.pdbx_description
1 polymer ?
#
loop_
_entity_poly.entity_id
_entity_poly.type
_entity_poly.pdbx_seq_one_letter_code
_entity_poly.pdbx_strand_id
1 'polypeptide(L)'
;MKAFKSELKKFTSLRSSYVYGILLLGTIAGVTGLYLLVSLLMRENTADTVTVNWADFANGGSIFILIAITMLGATVAGEVSTKMQAQAFLTQHHRSSWFTARLALSYLFLALCLLVSIAISILLVALFPHASFVNEESHFMLQIALTVCIYSLMAACIGVITGSKVAAIAIPLALLMVIETLISLVVAFNAEVFGFLSLLSPLNRINDITNHAVGNTREIGFHVLENSQPLWFDAAVLGGWAVLLLVAAYLVNNKRDAK
;
A
#
# COMPACT_ATOMS: atom_id res chain seq x y z
N MET A 1 24.46 -9.07 1.83
CA MET A 1 24.59 -8.60 3.24
C MET A 1 25.19 -7.19 3.37
N LYS A 2 26.31 -6.85 2.70
CA LYS A 2 26.87 -5.47 2.73
C LYS A 2 25.90 -4.39 2.22
N ALA A 3 25.15 -4.69 1.15
CA ALA A 3 24.12 -3.81 0.58
C ALA A 3 23.03 -3.43 1.61
N PHE A 4 22.49 -4.43 2.29
CA PHE A 4 21.45 -4.26 3.31
C PHE A 4 21.93 -3.41 4.49
N LYS A 5 23.15 -3.64 4.97
CA LYS A 5 23.74 -2.84 6.07
C LYS A 5 23.94 -1.37 5.67
N SER A 6 24.32 -1.11 4.43
CA SER A 6 24.48 0.26 3.89
C SER A 6 23.14 0.98 3.80
N GLU A 7 22.13 0.32 3.22
CA GLU A 7 20.78 0.89 3.13
C GLU A 7 20.14 1.09 4.51
N LEU A 8 20.35 0.17 5.45
CA LEU A 8 19.86 0.33 6.83
C LEU A 8 20.47 1.59 7.48
N LYS A 9 21.78 1.79 7.36
CA LYS A 9 22.47 2.97 7.91
C LYS A 9 21.97 4.27 7.26
N LYS A 10 21.68 4.25 5.95
CA LYS A 10 21.09 5.37 5.22
C LYS A 10 19.67 5.65 5.70
N PHE A 11 18.86 4.61 5.87
CA PHE A 11 17.48 4.71 6.33
C PHE A 11 17.39 5.31 7.75
N THR A 12 18.27 4.88 8.66
CA THR A 12 18.29 5.38 10.05
C THR A 12 18.93 6.76 10.21
N SER A 13 19.74 7.22 9.25
CA SER A 13 20.42 8.52 9.33
C SER A 13 19.67 9.66 8.66
N LEU A 14 18.74 9.35 7.75
CA LEU A 14 17.97 10.36 7.03
C LEU A 14 16.81 10.90 7.87
N ARG A 15 16.76 12.23 8.06
CA ARG A 15 15.64 12.93 8.71
C ARG A 15 14.29 12.61 8.06
N SER A 16 14.26 12.42 6.74
CA SER A 16 13.03 12.09 6.01
C SER A 16 12.41 10.77 6.45
N SER A 17 13.21 9.76 6.81
CA SER A 17 12.68 8.47 7.27
C SER A 17 11.92 8.61 8.59
N TYR A 18 12.38 9.48 9.49
CA TYR A 18 11.67 9.77 10.73
C TYR A 18 10.37 10.53 10.48
N VAL A 19 10.38 11.50 9.56
CA VAL A 19 9.17 12.25 9.18
C VAL A 19 8.12 11.29 8.59
N TYR A 20 8.51 10.42 7.65
CA TYR A 20 7.61 9.39 7.12
C TYR A 20 7.14 8.42 8.21
N GLY A 21 8.02 8.02 9.13
CA GLY A 21 7.65 7.16 10.26
C GLY A 21 6.57 7.78 11.13
N ILE A 22 6.77 9.03 11.56
CA ILE A 22 5.78 9.75 12.38
C ILE A 22 4.46 9.90 11.63
N LEU A 23 4.51 10.25 10.35
CA LEU A 23 3.32 10.39 9.52
C LEU A 23 2.56 9.06 9.38
N LEU A 24 3.25 7.96 9.05
CA LEU A 24 2.66 6.62 8.92
C LEU A 24 2.07 6.14 10.25
N LEU A 25 2.77 6.35 11.36
CA LEU A 25 2.27 6.03 12.70
C LEU A 25 0.99 6.81 13.03
N GLY A 26 0.99 8.11 12.72
CA GLY A 26 -0.13 9.01 12.98
C GLY A 26 -1.35 8.78 12.08
N THR A 27 -1.25 8.07 10.96
CA THR A 27 -2.41 7.87 10.07
C THR A 27 -3.53 7.07 10.74
N ILE A 28 -3.27 5.82 11.10
CA ILE A 28 -4.28 4.96 11.74
C ILE A 28 -4.51 5.43 13.17
N ALA A 29 -3.44 5.59 13.97
CA ALA A 29 -3.56 6.01 15.37
C ALA A 29 -4.23 7.38 15.53
N GLY A 30 -3.87 8.35 14.68
CA GLY A 30 -4.43 9.69 14.74
C GLY A 30 -5.89 9.74 14.28
N VAL A 31 -6.26 9.01 13.22
CA VAL A 31 -7.66 8.92 12.78
C VAL A 31 -8.52 8.21 13.83
N THR A 32 -8.04 7.10 14.42
CA THR A 32 -8.73 6.43 15.52
C THR A 32 -8.89 7.36 16.72
N GLY A 33 -7.84 8.08 17.12
CA GLY A 33 -7.89 9.03 18.23
C GLY A 33 -8.87 10.18 17.98
N LEU A 34 -8.90 10.73 16.76
CA LEU A 34 -9.85 11.76 16.36
C LEU A 34 -11.28 11.23 16.41
N TYR A 35 -11.52 10.04 15.86
CA TYR A 35 -12.83 9.38 15.90
C TYR A 35 -13.34 9.22 17.33
N LEU A 36 -12.49 8.70 18.23
CA LEU A 36 -12.81 8.54 19.65
C LEU A 36 -13.09 9.89 20.33
N LEU A 37 -12.32 10.94 20.05
CA LEU A 37 -12.56 12.28 20.61
C LEU A 37 -13.88 12.88 20.13
N VAL A 38 -14.20 12.76 18.84
CA VAL A 38 -15.47 13.24 18.28
C VAL A 38 -16.64 12.48 18.89
N SER A 39 -16.52 11.17 19.06
CA SER A 39 -17.56 10.35 19.69
C SER A 39 -17.84 10.75 21.14
N LEU A 40 -16.82 11.16 21.92
CA LEU A 40 -17.02 11.73 23.25
C LEU A 40 -17.73 13.07 23.21
N LEU A 41 -17.40 13.94 22.25
CA LEU A 41 -18.00 15.26 22.14
C LEU A 41 -19.49 15.17 21.74
N MET A 42 -19.85 14.21 20.89
CA MET A 42 -21.24 13.99 20.46
C MET A 42 -22.08 13.20 21.46
N ARG A 43 -21.46 12.65 22.51
CA ARG A 43 -22.10 11.79 23.51
C ARG A 43 -23.13 12.49 24.39
N GLU A 44 -23.14 13.83 24.47
CA GLU A 44 -24.22 14.55 25.17
C GLU A 44 -25.62 14.15 24.67
N ASN A 45 -25.75 13.55 23.48
CA ASN A 45 -27.02 13.14 22.89
C ASN A 45 -27.32 11.63 22.85
N THR A 46 -26.40 10.73 23.24
CA THR A 46 -26.62 9.26 23.17
C THR A 46 -25.90 8.50 24.29
N ALA A 47 -26.60 7.58 24.96
CA ALA A 47 -26.09 6.81 26.10
C ALA A 47 -25.26 5.57 25.70
N ASP A 48 -24.97 5.38 24.41
CA ASP A 48 -24.39 4.16 23.88
C ASP A 48 -22.87 4.13 23.94
N THR A 49 -22.31 2.93 24.15
CA THR A 49 -20.87 2.66 24.06
C THR A 49 -20.40 2.75 22.62
N VAL A 50 -19.24 3.36 22.41
CA VAL A 50 -18.65 3.51 21.07
C VAL A 50 -17.96 2.19 20.71
N THR A 51 -18.52 1.47 19.74
CA THR A 51 -17.93 0.25 19.20
C THR A 51 -16.96 0.61 18.09
N VAL A 52 -15.71 0.19 18.24
CA VAL A 52 -14.66 0.36 17.23
C VAL A 52 -14.31 -1.01 16.66
N ASN A 53 -14.23 -1.13 15.34
CA ASN A 53 -13.86 -2.38 14.66
C ASN A 53 -12.67 -2.17 13.70
N TRP A 54 -12.34 -3.20 12.90
CA TRP A 54 -11.23 -3.11 11.95
C TRP A 54 -11.51 -2.16 10.77
N ALA A 55 -12.76 -1.96 10.36
CA ALA A 55 -13.09 -1.00 9.29
C ALA A 55 -12.82 0.45 9.72
N ASP A 56 -13.03 0.78 10.99
CA ASP A 56 -12.69 2.11 11.52
C ASP A 56 -11.19 2.40 11.42
N PHE A 57 -10.34 1.39 11.67
CA PHE A 57 -8.90 1.51 11.45
C PHE A 57 -8.57 1.63 9.96
N ALA A 58 -9.39 1.03 9.09
CA ALA A 58 -9.16 1.04 7.67
C ALA A 58 -9.30 2.44 7.04
N ASN A 59 -10.13 3.30 7.63
CA ASN A 59 -10.22 4.71 7.25
C ASN A 59 -8.86 5.41 7.37
N GLY A 60 -8.14 5.21 8.47
CA GLY A 60 -6.75 5.70 8.62
C GLY A 60 -5.77 4.95 7.71
N GLY A 61 -6.03 3.68 7.42
CA GLY A 61 -5.24 2.86 6.50
C GLY A 61 -5.26 3.37 5.06
N SER A 62 -6.33 4.02 4.61
CA SER A 62 -6.38 4.68 3.30
C SER A 62 -5.30 5.77 3.17
N ILE A 63 -5.12 6.57 4.22
CA ILE A 63 -4.06 7.60 4.28
C ILE A 63 -2.68 6.94 4.37
N PHE A 64 -2.56 5.84 5.13
CA PHE A 64 -1.33 5.05 5.21
C PHE A 64 -0.86 4.61 3.81
N ILE A 65 -1.78 4.11 2.97
CA ILE A 65 -1.49 3.70 1.58
C ILE A 65 -0.91 4.87 0.78
N LEU A 66 -1.52 6.06 0.85
CA LEU A 66 -1.05 7.25 0.15
C LEU A 66 0.37 7.63 0.58
N ILE A 67 0.64 7.61 1.89
CA ILE A 67 1.96 7.93 2.43
C ILE A 67 2.99 6.86 2.05
N ALA A 68 2.63 5.58 2.04
CA ALA A 68 3.49 4.50 1.61
C ALA A 68 3.89 4.64 0.12
N ILE A 69 2.92 4.92 -0.75
CA ILE A 69 3.14 5.19 -2.18
C ILE A 69 4.07 6.38 -2.37
N THR A 70 3.80 7.50 -1.68
CA THR A 70 4.64 8.70 -1.78
C THR A 70 6.06 8.47 -1.26
N MET A 71 6.22 7.76 -0.15
CA MET A 71 7.53 7.43 0.42
C MET A 71 8.37 6.59 -0.55
N LEU A 72 7.83 5.47 -1.04
CA LEU A 72 8.56 4.58 -1.93
C LEU A 72 8.83 5.24 -3.29
N GLY A 73 7.84 5.92 -3.88
CA GLY A 73 8.02 6.65 -5.13
C GLY A 73 9.05 7.77 -5.02
N ALA A 74 8.92 8.67 -4.03
CA ALA A 74 9.80 9.83 -3.86
C ALA A 74 11.24 9.43 -3.56
N THR A 75 11.43 8.43 -2.69
CA THR A 75 12.77 8.03 -2.25
C THR A 75 13.50 7.26 -3.34
N VAL A 76 12.84 6.31 -4.01
CA VAL A 76 13.47 5.54 -5.11
C VAL A 76 13.76 6.44 -6.30
N ALA A 77 12.79 7.25 -6.75
CA ALA A 77 12.99 8.17 -7.86
C ALA A 77 14.06 9.22 -7.54
N GLY A 78 14.08 9.73 -6.30
CA GLY A 78 15.08 10.71 -5.85
C GLY A 78 16.50 10.19 -5.87
N GLU A 79 16.72 8.94 -5.47
CA GLU A 79 18.06 8.35 -5.51
C GLU A 79 18.51 7.99 -6.94
N VAL A 80 17.57 7.63 -7.81
CA VAL A 80 17.83 7.45 -9.25
C VAL A 80 18.16 8.79 -9.92
N SER A 81 17.40 9.86 -9.63
CA SER A 81 17.62 11.19 -10.22
C SER A 81 18.94 11.83 -9.77
N THR A 82 19.34 11.59 -8.52
CA THR A 82 20.59 12.12 -7.95
C THR A 82 21.81 11.23 -8.21
N LYS A 83 21.63 10.12 -8.94
CA LYS A 83 22.67 9.12 -9.21
C LYS A 83 23.34 8.57 -7.93
N MET A 84 22.70 8.69 -6.76
CA MET A 84 23.22 8.14 -5.50
C MET A 84 23.39 6.61 -5.57
N GLN A 85 22.73 5.95 -6.53
CA GLN A 85 22.93 4.54 -6.85
C GLN A 85 24.34 4.18 -7.32
N ALA A 86 25.05 5.13 -7.95
CA ALA A 86 26.40 4.90 -8.45
C ALA A 86 27.39 4.59 -7.33
N GLN A 87 27.21 5.15 -6.15
CA GLN A 87 28.06 4.87 -4.97
C GLN A 87 27.85 3.44 -4.44
N ALA A 88 26.63 2.90 -4.56
CA ALA A 88 26.35 1.51 -4.20
C ALA A 88 26.93 0.53 -5.24
N PHE A 89 27.00 0.90 -6.51
CA PHE A 89 27.57 0.08 -7.59
C PHE A 89 29.09 -0.08 -7.49
N LEU A 90 29.80 0.88 -6.88
CA LEU A 90 31.25 0.76 -6.62
C LEU A 90 31.60 -0.32 -5.59
N THR A 91 30.63 -0.82 -4.83
CA THR A 91 30.87 -1.78 -3.72
C THR A 91 30.15 -3.13 -3.90
N GLN A 92 29.40 -3.32 -4.99
CA GLN A 92 28.52 -4.49 -5.18
C GLN A 92 28.71 -5.15 -6.54
N HIS A 93 28.72 -6.49 -6.55
CA HIS A 93 28.92 -7.30 -7.76
C HIS A 93 27.72 -7.27 -8.72
N HIS A 94 26.49 -7.06 -8.20
CA HIS A 94 25.28 -6.96 -9.01
C HIS A 94 24.48 -5.69 -8.67
N ARG A 95 24.21 -4.89 -9.69
CA ARG A 95 23.51 -3.59 -9.61
C ARG A 95 22.03 -3.71 -9.24
N SER A 96 21.41 -4.85 -9.56
CA SER A 96 20.06 -5.19 -9.11
C SER A 96 19.95 -5.41 -7.60
N SER A 97 21.06 -5.78 -6.93
CA SER A 97 21.08 -6.06 -5.49
C SER A 97 20.74 -4.84 -4.64
N TRP A 98 21.00 -3.62 -5.15
CA TRP A 98 20.64 -2.39 -4.46
C TRP A 98 19.11 -2.24 -4.40
N PHE A 99 18.42 -2.36 -5.54
CA PHE A 99 16.98 -2.15 -5.63
C PHE A 99 16.21 -3.18 -4.78
N THR A 100 16.62 -4.45 -4.81
CA THR A 100 16.03 -5.49 -3.96
C THR A 100 16.24 -5.21 -2.47
N ALA A 101 17.45 -4.81 -2.05
CA ALA A 101 17.71 -4.48 -0.65
C ALA A 101 16.90 -3.25 -0.20
N ARG A 102 16.75 -2.26 -1.08
CA ARG A 102 15.96 -1.06 -0.82
C ARG A 102 14.48 -1.38 -0.63
N LEU A 103 13.90 -2.18 -1.53
CA LEU A 103 12.52 -2.65 -1.42
C LEU A 103 12.31 -3.42 -0.12
N ALA A 104 13.19 -4.39 0.18
CA ALA A 104 13.08 -5.22 1.39
C ALA A 104 13.09 -4.38 2.68
N LEU A 105 14.00 -3.41 2.81
CA LEU A 105 14.05 -2.52 3.97
C LEU A 105 12.84 -1.59 4.06
N SER A 106 12.38 -1.07 2.92
CA SER A 106 11.21 -0.19 2.88
C SER A 106 9.94 -0.94 3.28
N TYR A 107 9.76 -2.18 2.82
CA TYR A 107 8.62 -3.01 3.24
C TYR A 107 8.71 -3.45 4.68
N LEU A 108 9.91 -3.79 5.19
CA LEU A 108 10.09 -4.07 6.61
C LEU A 108 9.70 -2.85 7.46
N PHE A 109 10.12 -1.65 7.05
CA PHE A 109 9.73 -0.42 7.72
C PHE A 109 8.23 -0.16 7.67
N LEU A 110 7.61 -0.28 6.49
CA LEU A 110 6.16 -0.12 6.33
C LEU A 110 5.39 -1.14 7.17
N ALA A 111 5.81 -2.40 7.20
CA ALA A 111 5.18 -3.44 8.02
C ALA A 111 5.28 -3.12 9.52
N LEU A 112 6.46 -2.69 9.98
CA LEU A 112 6.64 -2.26 11.37
C LEU A 112 5.78 -1.04 11.71
N CYS A 113 5.75 -0.03 10.84
CA CYS A 113 4.87 1.12 11.03
C CYS A 113 3.40 0.70 11.10
N LEU A 114 2.91 -0.15 10.18
CA LEU A 114 1.53 -0.61 10.18
C LEU A 114 1.18 -1.34 11.48
N LEU A 115 2.02 -2.27 11.92
CA LEU A 115 1.82 -3.02 13.16
C LEU A 115 1.82 -2.11 14.40
N VAL A 116 2.76 -1.15 14.46
CA VAL A 116 2.82 -0.20 15.58
C VAL A 116 1.63 0.75 15.56
N SER A 117 1.18 1.23 14.40
CA SER A 117 -0.03 2.07 14.30
C SER A 117 -1.25 1.32 14.80
N ILE A 118 -1.44 0.06 14.40
CA ILE A 118 -2.54 -0.79 14.87
C ILE A 118 -2.45 -1.00 16.39
N ALA A 119 -1.27 -1.32 16.91
CA ALA A 119 -1.07 -1.52 18.34
C ALA A 119 -1.41 -0.26 19.16
N ILE A 120 -1.00 0.93 18.66
CA ILE A 120 -1.35 2.21 19.29
C ILE A 120 -2.86 2.46 19.21
N SER A 121 -3.52 2.20 18.07
CA SER A 121 -4.97 2.33 17.94
C SER A 121 -5.73 1.43 18.91
N ILE A 122 -5.33 0.17 19.05
CA ILE A 122 -5.94 -0.76 20.02
C ILE A 122 -5.71 -0.25 21.45
N LEU A 123 -4.51 0.22 21.77
CA LEU A 123 -4.21 0.81 23.07
C LEU A 123 -5.08 2.06 23.34
N LEU A 124 -5.29 2.92 22.34
CA LEU A 124 -6.16 4.09 22.46
C LEU A 124 -7.59 3.69 22.78
N VAL A 125 -8.14 2.68 22.09
CA VAL A 125 -9.49 2.14 22.37
C VAL A 125 -9.57 1.58 23.79
N ALA A 126 -8.56 0.81 24.22
CA ALA A 126 -8.52 0.21 25.56
C ALA A 126 -8.42 1.25 26.69
N LEU A 127 -7.75 2.38 26.44
CA LEU A 127 -7.63 3.47 27.40
C LEU A 127 -8.81 4.45 27.36
N PHE A 128 -9.61 4.43 26.29
CA PHE A 128 -10.74 5.34 26.15
C PHE A 128 -11.95 4.87 26.96
N PRO A 129 -12.54 5.75 27.79
CA PRO A 129 -13.70 5.36 28.58
C PRO A 129 -14.90 5.14 27.65
N HIS A 130 -15.59 4.02 27.82
CA HIS A 130 -16.80 3.64 27.06
C HIS A 130 -16.57 3.36 25.57
N ALA A 131 -15.33 3.07 25.18
CA ALA A 131 -15.02 2.47 23.89
C ALA A 131 -14.81 0.96 24.06
N SER A 132 -15.28 0.17 23.09
CA SER A 132 -15.02 -1.27 23.04
C SER A 132 -14.50 -1.64 21.65
N PHE A 133 -13.50 -2.53 21.63
CA PHE A 133 -12.99 -3.08 20.37
C PHE A 133 -13.72 -4.39 20.04
N VAL A 134 -14.29 -4.46 18.84
CA VAL A 134 -14.96 -5.65 18.33
C VAL A 134 -14.14 -6.23 17.18
N ASN A 135 -13.87 -7.54 17.24
CA ASN A 135 -13.09 -8.23 16.21
C ASN A 135 -13.94 -8.57 14.99
N GLU A 136 -14.42 -7.54 14.30
CA GLU A 136 -15.26 -7.63 13.11
C GLU A 136 -14.57 -6.94 11.92
N GLU A 137 -14.81 -7.47 10.71
CA GLU A 137 -14.31 -6.88 9.46
C GLU A 137 -12.77 -6.85 9.32
N SER A 138 -12.07 -7.83 9.91
CA SER A 138 -10.61 -7.94 9.88
C SER A 138 -10.00 -8.01 8.48
N HIS A 139 -10.79 -8.38 7.47
CA HIS A 139 -10.38 -8.42 6.06
C HIS A 139 -9.91 -7.05 5.54
N PHE A 140 -10.39 -5.93 6.10
CA PHE A 140 -9.91 -4.60 5.72
C PHE A 140 -8.43 -4.38 6.02
N MET A 141 -7.88 -4.97 7.09
CA MET A 141 -6.44 -4.88 7.37
C MET A 141 -5.62 -5.65 6.35
N LEU A 142 -6.12 -6.81 5.91
CA LEU A 142 -5.50 -7.59 4.84
C LEU A 142 -5.56 -6.83 3.51
N GLN A 143 -6.68 -6.18 3.21
CA GLN A 143 -6.86 -5.32 2.04
C GLN A 143 -5.84 -4.17 2.03
N ILE A 144 -5.64 -3.51 3.18
CA ILE A 144 -4.64 -2.45 3.31
C ILE A 144 -3.24 -2.99 3.09
N ALA A 145 -2.88 -4.10 3.73
CA ALA A 145 -1.57 -4.71 3.56
C ALA A 145 -1.27 -5.05 2.10
N LEU A 146 -2.22 -5.67 1.39
CA LEU A 146 -2.07 -6.00 -0.03
C LEU A 146 -1.99 -4.73 -0.91
N THR A 147 -2.83 -3.73 -0.63
CA THR A 147 -2.83 -2.46 -1.39
C THR A 147 -1.52 -1.70 -1.21
N VAL A 148 -1.03 -1.61 0.03
CA VAL A 148 0.31 -1.06 0.32
C VAL A 148 1.36 -1.83 -0.46
N CYS A 149 1.36 -3.17 -0.40
CA CYS A 149 2.33 -4.00 -1.11
C CYS A 149 2.35 -3.71 -2.61
N ILE A 150 1.21 -3.81 -3.28
CA ILE A 150 1.13 -3.68 -4.74
C ILE A 150 1.39 -2.24 -5.18
N TYR A 151 0.63 -1.24 -4.72
CA TYR A 151 0.73 0.10 -5.27
C TYR A 151 2.02 0.83 -4.89
N SER A 152 2.59 0.54 -3.72
CA SER A 152 3.91 1.09 -3.37
C SER A 152 5.04 0.41 -4.15
N LEU A 153 4.88 -0.86 -4.57
CA LEU A 153 5.79 -1.52 -5.51
C LEU A 153 5.73 -0.82 -6.87
N MET A 154 4.52 -0.52 -7.35
CA MET A 154 4.31 0.22 -8.59
C MET A 154 5.03 1.57 -8.53
N ALA A 155 4.87 2.30 -7.43
CA ALA A 155 5.52 3.59 -7.21
C ALA A 155 7.06 3.49 -7.27
N ALA A 156 7.63 2.49 -6.59
CA ALA A 156 9.07 2.24 -6.63
C ALA A 156 9.55 1.91 -8.06
N CYS A 157 8.86 1.00 -8.76
CA CYS A 157 9.23 0.58 -10.11
C CYS A 157 9.14 1.74 -11.10
N ILE A 158 8.05 2.51 -11.07
CA ILE A 158 7.88 3.70 -11.91
C ILE A 158 8.95 4.75 -11.57
N GLY A 159 9.33 4.89 -10.30
CA GLY A 159 10.44 5.74 -9.88
C GLY A 159 11.77 5.33 -10.50
N VAL A 160 12.07 4.02 -10.58
CA VAL A 160 13.26 3.52 -11.28
C VAL A 160 13.20 3.78 -12.78
N ILE A 161 12.05 3.51 -13.40
CA ILE A 161 11.87 3.61 -14.85
C ILE A 161 11.97 5.07 -15.30
N THR A 162 11.24 5.96 -14.64
CA THR A 162 11.14 7.37 -15.04
C THR A 162 12.29 8.20 -14.50
N GLY A 163 12.77 7.93 -13.27
CA GLY A 163 13.66 8.82 -12.54
C GLY A 163 13.00 10.14 -12.10
N SER A 164 11.66 10.24 -12.18
CA SER A 164 10.89 11.43 -11.80
C SER A 164 10.07 11.16 -10.55
N LYS A 165 10.27 11.96 -9.49
CA LYS A 165 9.48 11.88 -8.25
C LYS A 165 7.99 12.11 -8.51
N VAL A 166 7.67 13.05 -9.41
CA VAL A 166 6.27 13.38 -9.73
C VAL A 166 5.59 12.20 -10.40
N ALA A 167 6.21 11.60 -11.42
CA ALA A 167 5.62 10.46 -12.12
C ALA A 167 5.51 9.21 -11.22
N ALA A 168 6.53 8.95 -10.41
CA ALA A 168 6.56 7.83 -9.48
C ALA A 168 5.41 7.85 -8.46
N ILE A 169 4.94 9.04 -8.10
CA ILE A 169 3.85 9.24 -7.14
C ILE A 169 2.51 9.37 -7.86
N ALA A 170 2.42 10.24 -8.86
CA ALA A 170 1.18 10.58 -9.51
C ALA A 170 0.57 9.40 -10.27
N ILE A 171 1.37 8.57 -10.93
CA ILE A 171 0.84 7.46 -11.76
C ILE A 171 0.16 6.39 -10.89
N PRO A 172 0.80 5.81 -9.85
CA PRO A 172 0.12 4.86 -8.97
C PRO A 172 -1.09 5.46 -8.24
N LEU A 173 -1.01 6.72 -7.82
CA LEU A 173 -2.13 7.39 -7.14
C LEU A 173 -3.31 7.62 -8.09
N ALA A 174 -3.05 8.10 -9.31
CA ALA A 174 -4.08 8.28 -10.32
C ALA A 174 -4.71 6.94 -10.71
N LEU A 175 -3.91 5.87 -10.80
CA LEU A 175 -4.42 4.53 -10.99
C LEU A 175 -5.38 4.17 -9.85
N LEU A 176 -4.88 4.14 -8.62
CA LEU A 176 -5.64 3.74 -7.42
C LEU A 176 -6.92 4.55 -7.21
N MET A 177 -6.86 5.88 -7.32
CA MET A 177 -7.96 6.75 -6.89
C MET A 177 -8.92 7.10 -8.02
N VAL A 178 -8.44 7.20 -9.26
CA VAL A 178 -9.23 7.69 -10.38
C VAL A 178 -9.55 6.56 -11.34
N ILE A 179 -8.53 5.89 -11.87
CA ILE A 179 -8.72 4.90 -12.92
C ILE A 179 -9.48 3.67 -12.38
N GLU A 180 -9.13 3.15 -11.22
CA GLU A 180 -9.84 2.01 -10.62
C GLU A 180 -11.31 2.33 -10.31
N THR A 181 -11.56 3.53 -9.79
CA THR A 181 -12.91 4.03 -9.52
C THR A 181 -13.71 4.16 -10.81
N LEU A 182 -13.10 4.67 -11.88
CA LEU A 182 -13.73 4.77 -13.21
C LEU A 182 -13.97 3.40 -13.85
N ILE A 183 -13.06 2.44 -13.72
CA ILE A 183 -13.26 1.07 -14.21
C ILE A 183 -14.48 0.46 -13.52
N SER A 184 -14.56 0.59 -12.20
CA SER A 184 -15.70 0.06 -11.42
C SER A 184 -17.02 0.71 -11.85
N LEU A 185 -17.01 2.03 -12.08
CA LEU A 185 -18.18 2.77 -12.53
C LEU A 185 -18.61 2.36 -13.95
N VAL A 186 -17.68 2.33 -14.90
CA VAL A 186 -17.99 2.05 -16.32
C VAL A 186 -18.44 0.61 -16.52
N VAL A 187 -17.87 -0.34 -15.78
CA VAL A 187 -18.28 -1.76 -15.84
C VAL A 187 -19.69 -1.95 -15.29
N ALA A 188 -20.10 -1.16 -14.29
CA ALA A 188 -21.48 -1.16 -13.82
C ALA A 188 -22.49 -0.67 -14.88
N PHE A 189 -22.06 0.22 -15.79
CA PHE A 189 -22.90 0.68 -16.90
C PHE A 189 -22.92 -0.29 -18.09
N ASN A 190 -21.80 -0.91 -18.43
CA ASN A 190 -21.72 -1.86 -19.54
C ASN A 190 -20.63 -2.92 -19.32
N ALA A 191 -21.01 -4.05 -18.73
CA ALA A 191 -20.10 -5.13 -18.42
C ALA A 191 -19.61 -5.90 -19.66
N GLU A 192 -20.41 -5.99 -20.72
CA GLU A 192 -20.06 -6.75 -21.93
C GLU A 192 -18.85 -6.16 -22.65
N VAL A 193 -18.74 -4.83 -22.69
CA VAL A 193 -17.65 -4.13 -23.38
C VAL A 193 -16.44 -3.92 -22.48
N PHE A 194 -16.66 -3.54 -21.22
CA PHE A 194 -15.58 -3.10 -20.33
C PHE A 194 -15.18 -4.13 -19.27
N GLY A 195 -15.84 -5.30 -19.23
CA GLY A 195 -15.59 -6.34 -18.24
C GLY A 195 -14.13 -6.78 -18.17
N PHE A 196 -13.43 -6.81 -19.31
CA PHE A 196 -12.00 -7.15 -19.35
C PHE A 196 -11.10 -6.19 -18.55
N LEU A 197 -11.48 -4.91 -18.41
CA LEU A 197 -10.73 -3.94 -17.61
C LEU A 197 -10.82 -4.28 -16.12
N SER A 198 -11.98 -4.75 -15.67
CA SER A 198 -12.17 -5.19 -14.27
C SER A 198 -11.37 -6.45 -13.95
N LEU A 199 -11.18 -7.34 -14.93
CA LEU A 199 -10.34 -8.53 -14.78
C LEU A 199 -8.85 -8.18 -14.61
N LEU A 200 -8.41 -7.06 -15.18
CA LEU A 200 -7.02 -6.59 -15.10
C LEU A 200 -6.76 -5.66 -13.91
N SER A 201 -7.81 -5.14 -13.27
CA SER A 201 -7.75 -4.18 -12.15
C SER A 201 -7.10 -4.81 -10.89
N PRO A 202 -5.91 -4.34 -10.45
CA PRO A 202 -5.32 -4.78 -9.20
C PRO A 202 -6.23 -4.58 -7.99
N LEU A 203 -6.95 -3.45 -7.90
CA LEU A 203 -7.81 -3.16 -6.76
C LEU A 203 -8.95 -4.18 -6.64
N ASN A 204 -9.59 -4.53 -7.77
CA ASN A 204 -10.67 -5.52 -7.77
C ASN A 204 -10.17 -6.91 -7.39
N ARG A 205 -8.96 -7.31 -7.85
CA ARG A 205 -8.36 -8.59 -7.44
C ARG A 205 -8.03 -8.62 -5.94
N ILE A 206 -7.55 -7.52 -5.38
CA ILE A 206 -7.29 -7.41 -3.93
C ILE A 206 -8.60 -7.58 -3.15
N ASN A 207 -9.67 -6.91 -3.58
CA ASN A 207 -10.99 -7.00 -2.96
C ASN A 207 -11.55 -8.44 -3.02
N ASP A 208 -11.42 -9.11 -4.17
CA ASP A 208 -11.83 -10.50 -4.32
C ASP A 208 -11.05 -11.41 -3.37
N ILE A 209 -9.72 -11.30 -3.30
CA ILE A 209 -8.89 -12.08 -2.36
C ILE A 209 -9.31 -11.85 -0.91
N THR A 210 -9.57 -10.60 -0.52
CA THR A 210 -9.97 -10.28 0.86
C THR A 210 -11.35 -10.84 1.19
N ASN A 211 -12.27 -10.84 0.23
CA ASN A 211 -13.61 -11.39 0.38
C ASN A 211 -13.58 -12.92 0.49
N HIS A 212 -12.72 -13.59 -0.29
CA HIS A 212 -12.45 -15.03 -0.15
C HIS A 212 -11.91 -15.39 1.23
N ALA A 213 -11.04 -14.56 1.81
CA ALA A 213 -10.46 -14.83 3.13
C ALA A 213 -11.50 -14.87 4.26
N VAL A 214 -12.64 -14.20 4.10
CA VAL A 214 -13.74 -14.17 5.09
C VAL A 214 -14.98 -14.97 4.65
N GLY A 215 -14.90 -15.69 3.52
CA GLY A 215 -16.02 -16.47 2.99
C GLY A 215 -17.18 -15.61 2.45
N ASN A 216 -16.94 -14.33 2.19
CA ASN A 216 -17.93 -13.39 1.64
C ASN A 216 -17.86 -13.36 0.10
N THR A 217 -17.90 -14.52 -0.52
CA THR A 217 -17.71 -14.69 -1.97
C THR A 217 -19.03 -14.93 -2.68
N ARG A 218 -19.18 -14.33 -3.86
CA ARG A 218 -20.24 -14.69 -4.79
C ARG A 218 -19.92 -16.03 -5.45
N GLU A 219 -20.82 -16.53 -6.29
CA GLU A 219 -20.52 -17.73 -7.09
C GLU A 219 -19.19 -17.56 -7.85
N ILE A 220 -18.39 -18.63 -7.91
CA ILE A 220 -17.06 -18.56 -8.51
C ILE A 220 -17.20 -18.66 -10.03
N GLY A 221 -16.68 -17.68 -10.75
CA GLY A 221 -16.59 -17.73 -12.21
C GLY A 221 -16.18 -16.39 -12.83
N PHE A 222 -16.21 -16.34 -14.16
CA PHE A 222 -15.65 -15.22 -14.93
C PHE A 222 -16.66 -14.14 -15.32
N HIS A 223 -17.95 -14.33 -15.00
CA HIS A 223 -18.99 -13.33 -15.25
C HIS A 223 -18.78 -12.12 -14.33
N VAL A 224 -18.31 -11.03 -14.95
CA VAL A 224 -18.03 -9.77 -14.26
C VAL A 224 -19.33 -9.23 -13.65
N LEU A 225 -19.27 -8.68 -12.43
CA LEU A 225 -20.38 -8.24 -11.57
C LEU A 225 -21.13 -9.37 -10.84
N GLU A 226 -21.35 -10.52 -11.46
CA GLU A 226 -22.14 -11.60 -10.84
C GLU A 226 -21.27 -12.48 -9.94
N ASN A 227 -20.03 -12.72 -10.38
CA ASN A 227 -19.17 -13.74 -9.79
C ASN A 227 -17.94 -13.15 -9.11
N SER A 228 -17.48 -13.85 -8.09
CA SER A 228 -16.13 -13.67 -7.55
C SER A 228 -15.17 -14.49 -8.40
N GLN A 229 -14.03 -13.90 -8.75
CA GLN A 229 -13.07 -14.59 -9.60
C GLN A 229 -12.29 -15.62 -8.79
N PRO A 230 -11.76 -16.69 -9.42
CA PRO A 230 -11.00 -17.69 -8.69
C PRO A 230 -9.73 -17.11 -8.04
N LEU A 231 -9.43 -17.51 -6.79
CA LEU A 231 -8.24 -17.07 -6.05
C LEU A 231 -6.92 -17.20 -6.85
N TRP A 232 -6.77 -18.28 -7.63
CA TRP A 232 -5.57 -18.49 -8.44
C TRP A 232 -5.44 -17.44 -9.55
N PHE A 233 -6.56 -16.98 -10.11
CA PHE A 233 -6.61 -15.96 -11.15
C PHE A 233 -6.26 -14.60 -10.54
N ASP A 234 -6.81 -14.28 -9.37
CA ASP A 234 -6.51 -13.02 -8.67
C ASP A 234 -5.03 -12.91 -8.31
N ALA A 235 -4.48 -14.00 -7.76
CA ALA A 235 -3.05 -14.09 -7.45
C ALA A 235 -2.19 -14.00 -8.72
N ALA A 236 -2.62 -14.61 -9.83
CA ALA A 236 -1.90 -14.54 -11.10
C ALA A 236 -1.89 -13.13 -11.70
N VAL A 237 -3.01 -12.39 -11.64
CA VAL A 237 -3.08 -11.01 -12.13
C VAL A 237 -2.23 -10.08 -11.28
N LEU A 238 -2.32 -10.17 -9.95
CA LEU A 238 -1.46 -9.38 -9.04
C LEU A 238 0.02 -9.72 -9.21
N GLY A 239 0.35 -11.01 -9.32
CA GLY A 239 1.69 -11.49 -9.63
C GLY A 239 2.18 -10.98 -10.98
N GLY A 240 1.31 -10.97 -11.99
CA GLY A 240 1.58 -10.42 -13.32
C GLY A 240 1.98 -8.95 -13.26
N TRP A 241 1.20 -8.12 -12.57
CA TRP A 241 1.53 -6.70 -12.35
C TRP A 241 2.86 -6.51 -11.64
N ALA A 242 3.09 -7.23 -10.54
CA ALA A 242 4.33 -7.14 -9.77
C ALA A 242 5.55 -7.57 -10.60
N VAL A 243 5.46 -8.70 -11.30
CA VAL A 243 6.55 -9.24 -12.13
C VAL A 243 6.82 -8.33 -13.32
N LEU A 244 5.81 -7.88 -14.04
CA LEU A 244 5.98 -6.99 -15.20
C LEU A 244 6.70 -5.71 -14.82
N LEU A 245 6.30 -5.07 -13.72
CA LEU A 245 6.89 -3.82 -13.26
C LEU A 245 8.31 -4.02 -12.70
N LEU A 246 8.55 -5.10 -11.96
CA LEU A 246 9.88 -5.44 -11.48
C LEU A 246 10.82 -5.73 -12.64
N VAL A 247 10.42 -6.55 -13.61
CA VAL A 247 11.22 -6.86 -14.80
C VAL A 247 11.51 -5.59 -15.59
N ALA A 248 10.51 -4.73 -15.83
CA ALA A 248 10.72 -3.45 -16.50
C ALA A 248 11.70 -2.55 -15.74
N ALA A 249 11.55 -2.44 -14.41
CA ALA A 249 12.45 -1.66 -13.57
C ALA A 249 13.88 -2.21 -13.57
N TYR A 250 14.06 -3.53 -13.47
CA TYR A 250 15.39 -4.16 -13.54
C TYR A 250 16.03 -4.00 -14.92
N LEU A 251 15.27 -4.14 -16.00
CA LEU A 251 15.77 -3.93 -17.37
C LEU A 251 16.23 -2.48 -17.57
N VAL A 252 15.44 -1.50 -17.12
CA VAL A 252 15.83 -0.09 -17.21
C VAL A 252 17.02 0.20 -16.32
N ASN A 253 17.05 -0.29 -15.08
CA ASN A 253 18.17 -0.08 -14.15
C ASN A 253 19.48 -0.69 -14.67
N ASN A 254 19.42 -1.85 -15.33
CA ASN A 254 20.59 -2.47 -15.95
C ASN A 254 21.05 -1.75 -17.21
N LYS A 255 20.12 -1.12 -17.96
CA LYS A 255 20.42 -0.40 -19.22
C LYS A 255 20.74 1.08 -19.04
N ARG A 256 20.36 1.72 -17.93
CA ARG A 256 20.58 3.16 -17.65
C ARG A 256 22.04 3.53 -17.38
N ASP A 257 22.99 2.70 -17.80
CA ASP A 257 24.40 2.89 -17.55
C ASP A 257 24.99 4.05 -18.38
N ALA A 258 25.68 4.96 -17.70
CA ALA A 258 26.63 5.95 -18.21
C ALA A 258 26.13 6.96 -19.28
N LYS A 259 25.38 7.98 -18.83
CA LYS A 259 25.69 9.37 -19.16
C LYS A 259 25.80 10.17 -17.88
#